data_AF-A0A383CA84-F1
#
_entry.id   AF-A0A383CA84-F1
#
_cell.length_a   1.000
_cell.length_b   1.000
_cell.length_c   1.000
_cell.angle_alpha   90.00
_cell.angle_beta   90.00
_cell.angle_gamma   90.00
#
_symmetry.space_group_name_H-M   'P 1'
#
loop_
_entity.id
_entity.type
_entity.pdbx_description
1 polymer ?
#
loop_
_entity_poly.entity_id
_entity_poly.type
_entity_poly.pdbx_seq_one_letter_code
_entity_poly.pdbx_strand_id
1 'polypeptide(L)'
;MTASHPKFERREEDAAEGGCGVVGLASEIPVAGRHLFASLEQMRNRGNGKGGGVAMVGLDPEQFGVDASTLADTYLYAVAFLDSRVRDAVEETCIHPNFHIDYAHEMPALETWEEDLPALDTRPPDVVCYFVRPREDILDEFISDKLQDVIDPNDREAASEEFVFHVTHSLNVEFYAKDGRTDAFVLSHGRDLLILKIVG
;
A
#
# COMPACT_ATOMS: atom_id res chain seq x y z
N MET A 1 9.76 25.51 -35.08
CA MET A 1 9.59 26.42 -33.92
C MET A 1 8.56 25.77 -33.01
N THR A 2 9.01 24.93 -32.08
CA THR A 2 8.14 24.31 -31.07
C THR A 2 7.79 25.39 -30.06
N ALA A 3 6.52 25.82 -30.03
CA ALA A 3 6.02 26.74 -29.04
C ALA A 3 6.30 26.13 -27.66
N SER A 4 7.23 26.72 -26.91
CA SER A 4 7.49 26.34 -25.54
C SER A 4 6.20 26.59 -24.77
N HIS A 5 5.56 25.52 -24.28
CA HIS A 5 4.42 25.64 -23.38
C HIS A 5 4.79 26.57 -22.21
N PRO A 6 3.86 27.40 -21.72
CA PRO A 6 4.12 28.26 -20.58
C PRO A 6 4.60 27.41 -19.41
N LYS A 7 5.77 27.78 -18.87
CA LYS A 7 6.34 27.14 -17.69
C LYS A 7 5.49 27.57 -16.49
N PHE A 8 4.79 26.62 -15.89
CA PHE A 8 4.05 26.88 -14.66
C PHE A 8 5.08 27.06 -13.52
N GLU A 9 5.21 28.28 -13.01
CA GLU A 9 6.00 28.57 -11.80
C GLU A 9 5.06 28.53 -10.60
N ARG A 10 5.18 27.48 -9.78
CA ARG A 10 4.37 27.28 -8.58
C ARG A 10 4.92 28.14 -7.44
N ARG A 11 4.08 28.98 -6.83
CA ARG A 11 4.43 29.71 -5.60
C ARG A 11 4.05 28.86 -4.39
N GLU A 12 4.77 29.00 -3.26
CA GLU A 12 4.48 28.22 -2.05
C GLU A 12 3.05 28.43 -1.54
N GLU A 13 2.50 29.62 -1.74
CA GLU A 13 1.12 29.97 -1.37
C GLU A 13 0.07 29.16 -2.15
N ASP A 14 0.36 28.77 -3.40
CA ASP A 14 -0.54 27.98 -4.26
C ASP A 14 -0.61 26.49 -3.81
N ALA A 15 0.36 26.03 -3.02
CA ALA A 15 0.43 24.64 -2.57
C ALA A 15 -0.64 24.29 -1.52
N ALA A 16 -1.27 25.29 -0.89
CA ALA A 16 -2.34 25.10 0.08
C ALA A 16 -3.73 24.97 -0.56
N GLU A 17 -3.92 25.46 -1.78
CA GLU A 17 -5.24 25.56 -2.45
C GLU A 17 -5.44 24.52 -3.58
N GLY A 18 -4.40 23.81 -3.99
CA GLY A 18 -4.46 22.78 -5.02
C GLY A 18 -5.17 21.51 -4.55
N GLY A 19 -6.45 21.32 -4.94
CA GLY A 19 -7.17 20.05 -4.74
C GLY A 19 -6.56 18.89 -5.53
N CYS A 20 -6.66 17.66 -5.02
CA CYS A 20 -6.07 16.44 -5.60
C CYS A 20 -6.67 16.08 -6.98
N GLY A 21 -5.82 15.74 -7.95
CA GLY A 21 -6.22 15.17 -9.24
C GLY A 21 -6.32 13.65 -9.18
N VAL A 22 -7.40 13.08 -9.73
CA VAL A 22 -7.59 11.63 -9.85
C VAL A 22 -7.83 11.28 -11.31
N VAL A 23 -7.13 10.25 -11.79
CA VAL A 23 -7.42 9.57 -13.05
C VAL A 23 -7.79 8.13 -12.69
N GLY A 24 -8.98 7.71 -13.11
CA GLY A 24 -9.48 6.35 -12.89
C GLY A 24 -9.69 5.63 -14.22
N LEU A 25 -9.41 4.32 -14.22
CA LEU A 25 -9.68 3.42 -15.34
C LEU A 25 -10.24 2.11 -14.79
N ALA A 26 -11.28 1.59 -15.44
CA ALA A 26 -11.77 0.23 -15.24
C ALA A 26 -12.01 -0.38 -16.63
N SER A 27 -11.59 -1.62 -16.84
CA SER A 27 -11.74 -2.31 -18.11
C SER A 27 -11.83 -3.82 -17.91
N GLU A 28 -12.68 -4.48 -18.69
CA GLU A 28 -12.78 -5.95 -18.72
C GLU A 28 -11.74 -6.59 -19.65
N ILE A 29 -10.97 -5.77 -20.36
CA ILE A 29 -9.87 -6.21 -21.22
C ILE A 29 -8.55 -5.58 -20.75
N PRO A 30 -7.40 -6.26 -20.94
CA PRO A 30 -6.12 -5.69 -20.55
C PRO A 30 -5.83 -4.37 -21.28
N VAL A 31 -5.54 -3.32 -20.51
CA VAL A 31 -5.12 -2.01 -21.02
C VAL A 31 -3.71 -1.73 -20.52
N ALA A 32 -2.79 -1.38 -21.42
CA ALA A 32 -1.43 -1.07 -21.02
C ALA A 32 -1.38 0.21 -20.15
N GLY A 33 -0.79 0.11 -18.95
CA GLY A 33 -0.72 1.21 -17.99
C GLY A 33 -0.06 2.49 -18.52
N ARG A 34 0.83 2.38 -19.51
CA ARG A 34 1.46 3.53 -20.22
C ARG A 34 0.45 4.55 -20.78
N HIS A 35 -0.79 4.12 -21.06
CA HIS A 35 -1.84 5.00 -21.55
C HIS A 35 -2.30 6.02 -20.49
N LEU A 36 -2.02 5.78 -19.21
CA LEU A 36 -2.33 6.71 -18.12
C LEU A 36 -1.27 7.81 -17.95
N PHE A 37 -0.04 7.63 -18.46
CA PHE A 37 1.10 8.51 -18.17
C PHE A 37 0.85 9.96 -18.59
N ALA A 38 0.38 10.20 -19.81
CA ALA A 38 0.10 11.56 -20.29
C ALA A 38 -0.98 12.27 -19.45
N SER A 39 -2.00 11.53 -19.01
CA SER A 39 -3.04 12.07 -18.12
C SER A 39 -2.48 12.38 -16.73
N LEU A 40 -1.65 11.50 -16.17
CA LEU A 40 -1.01 11.68 -14.86
C LEU A 40 -0.04 12.89 -14.87
N GLU A 41 0.71 13.10 -15.93
CA GLU A 41 1.58 14.29 -16.08
C GLU A 41 0.78 15.58 -16.05
N GLN A 42 -0.40 15.61 -16.69
CA GLN A 42 -1.29 16.77 -16.67
C GLN A 42 -1.90 17.02 -15.29
N MET A 43 -1.92 16.02 -14.39
CA MET A 43 -2.45 16.21 -13.03
C MET A 43 -1.45 16.88 -12.07
N ARG A 44 -0.20 17.13 -12.49
CA ARG A 44 0.81 17.80 -11.63
C ARG A 44 0.39 19.20 -11.15
N ASN A 45 -0.44 19.91 -11.91
CA ASN A 45 -0.97 21.22 -11.51
C ASN A 45 -2.22 21.14 -10.60
N ARG A 46 -2.71 19.92 -10.34
CA ARG A 46 -3.81 19.61 -9.41
C ARG A 46 -3.29 18.87 -8.17
N GLY A 47 -2.09 19.20 -7.75
CA GLY A 47 -1.48 18.63 -6.57
C GLY A 47 -0.43 19.60 -6.03
N ASN A 48 -0.18 19.52 -4.73
CA ASN A 48 0.87 20.30 -4.07
C ASN A 48 2.25 19.65 -4.22
N GLY A 49 2.39 18.65 -5.09
CA GLY A 49 3.64 17.91 -5.35
C GLY A 49 4.15 17.13 -4.14
N LYS A 50 3.39 17.04 -3.06
CA LYS A 50 3.79 16.31 -1.85
C LYS A 50 3.54 14.82 -1.95
N GLY A 51 2.99 14.30 -3.03
CA GLY A 51 2.71 12.88 -3.09
C GLY A 51 1.90 12.44 -4.28
N GLY A 52 1.86 11.13 -4.43
CA GLY A 52 1.11 10.43 -5.46
C GLY A 52 0.82 9.02 -5.00
N GLY A 53 -0.10 8.37 -5.68
CA GLY A 53 -0.39 6.98 -5.42
C GLY A 53 -1.24 6.36 -6.50
N VAL A 54 -1.32 5.05 -6.44
CA VAL A 54 -2.18 4.23 -7.29
C VAL A 54 -2.90 3.22 -6.41
N ALA A 55 -4.19 3.03 -6.68
CA ALA A 55 -4.97 1.92 -6.16
C ALA A 55 -5.26 0.99 -7.33
N MET A 56 -4.92 -0.28 -7.18
CA MET A 56 -5.03 -1.30 -8.22
C MET A 56 -5.89 -2.45 -7.70
N VAL A 57 -6.74 -2.97 -8.56
CA VAL A 57 -7.58 -4.16 -8.34
C VAL A 57 -7.53 -5.03 -9.58
N GLY A 58 -7.73 -6.34 -9.45
CA GLY A 58 -7.53 -7.27 -10.58
C GLY A 58 -6.05 -7.38 -10.93
N LEU A 59 -5.23 -7.66 -9.93
CA LEU A 59 -3.79 -7.78 -10.01
C LEU A 59 -3.40 -8.99 -10.87
N ASP A 60 -2.24 -8.89 -11.52
CA ASP A 60 -1.65 -10.00 -12.26
C ASP A 60 -0.77 -10.84 -11.32
N PRO A 61 -1.14 -12.08 -10.98
CA PRO A 61 -0.39 -12.89 -10.01
C PRO A 61 1.05 -13.18 -10.47
N GLU A 62 1.31 -13.23 -11.78
CA GLU A 62 2.65 -13.46 -12.32
C GLU A 62 3.61 -12.31 -11.98
N GLN A 63 3.11 -11.07 -11.84
CA GLN A 63 3.94 -9.92 -11.43
C GLN A 63 4.48 -10.06 -10.01
N PHE A 64 3.78 -10.81 -9.17
CA PHE A 64 4.22 -11.11 -7.81
C PHE A 64 5.01 -12.43 -7.72
N GLY A 65 4.97 -13.26 -8.76
CA GLY A 65 5.57 -14.59 -8.77
C GLY A 65 4.71 -15.65 -8.06
N VAL A 66 3.40 -15.44 -8.00
CA VAL A 66 2.43 -16.38 -7.39
C VAL A 66 1.46 -16.91 -8.45
N ASP A 67 0.67 -17.92 -8.08
CA ASP A 67 -0.44 -18.40 -8.92
C ASP A 67 -1.76 -17.67 -8.62
N ALA A 68 -2.76 -17.88 -9.49
CA ALA A 68 -4.07 -17.25 -9.37
C ALA A 68 -4.80 -17.64 -8.07
N SER A 69 -4.62 -18.87 -7.58
CA SER A 69 -5.21 -19.31 -6.30
C SER A 69 -4.60 -18.56 -5.12
N THR A 70 -3.28 -18.38 -5.10
CA THR A 70 -2.61 -17.64 -4.02
C THR A 70 -3.09 -16.18 -3.96
N LEU A 71 -3.23 -15.53 -5.11
CA LEU A 71 -3.77 -14.16 -5.16
C LEU A 71 -5.24 -14.08 -4.72
N ALA A 72 -6.06 -15.06 -5.10
CA ALA A 72 -7.50 -15.07 -4.78
C ALA A 72 -7.80 -15.45 -3.32
N ASP A 73 -7.03 -16.38 -2.75
CA ASP A 73 -7.32 -17.03 -1.47
C ASP A 73 -6.58 -16.39 -0.27
N THR A 74 -5.76 -15.37 -0.52
CA THR A 74 -4.97 -14.69 0.53
C THR A 74 -5.24 -13.20 0.58
N TYR A 75 -4.93 -12.58 1.72
CA TYR A 75 -4.82 -11.14 1.83
C TYR A 75 -3.42 -10.70 1.39
N LEU A 76 -3.35 -9.65 0.60
CA LEU A 76 -2.13 -8.94 0.28
C LEU A 76 -1.87 -7.88 1.36
N TYR A 77 -0.95 -8.18 2.26
CA TYR A 77 -0.51 -7.27 3.31
C TYR A 77 0.79 -6.58 2.91
N ALA A 78 0.70 -5.31 2.47
CA ALA A 78 1.86 -4.52 2.05
C ALA A 78 2.38 -3.63 3.19
N VAL A 79 3.66 -3.80 3.53
CA VAL A 79 4.36 -3.02 4.56
C VAL A 79 5.51 -2.24 3.92
N ALA A 80 5.56 -0.94 4.19
CA ALA A 80 6.70 -0.08 3.90
C ALA A 80 7.64 -0.03 5.10
N PHE A 81 8.93 -0.27 4.87
CA PHE A 81 10.01 -0.18 5.85
C PHE A 81 10.82 1.08 5.58
N LEU A 82 10.65 2.09 6.43
CA LEU A 82 11.49 3.28 6.46
C LEU A 82 12.85 2.96 7.09
N ASP A 83 12.87 2.02 8.04
CA ASP A 83 14.07 1.36 8.56
C ASP A 83 14.01 -0.14 8.26
N SER A 84 14.81 -0.61 7.30
CA SER A 84 14.83 -2.04 6.92
C SER A 84 15.30 -2.97 8.05
N ARG A 85 15.98 -2.44 9.07
CA ARG A 85 16.47 -3.23 10.21
C ARG A 85 15.36 -3.71 11.14
N VAL A 86 14.15 -3.13 11.07
CA VAL A 86 13.02 -3.56 11.91
C VAL A 86 12.19 -4.66 11.27
N ARG A 87 12.52 -5.13 10.06
CA ARG A 87 11.74 -6.14 9.33
C ARG A 87 11.53 -7.41 10.14
N ASP A 88 12.61 -8.00 10.67
CA ASP A 88 12.51 -9.22 11.48
C ASP A 88 11.61 -9.00 12.70
N ALA A 89 11.72 -7.85 13.36
CA ALA A 89 10.87 -7.51 14.50
C ALA A 89 9.39 -7.36 14.11
N VAL A 90 9.10 -6.74 12.96
CA VAL A 90 7.75 -6.65 12.39
C VAL A 90 7.18 -8.03 12.09
N GLU A 91 7.96 -8.88 11.42
CA GLU A 91 7.53 -10.23 11.05
C GLU A 91 7.23 -11.07 12.30
N GLU A 92 8.13 -11.07 13.29
CA GLU A 92 7.99 -11.84 14.54
C GLU A 92 6.86 -11.35 15.45
N THR A 93 6.56 -10.05 15.48
CA THR A 93 5.59 -9.49 16.43
C THR A 93 4.20 -9.27 15.83
N CYS A 94 4.11 -8.95 14.54
CA CYS A 94 2.85 -8.57 13.89
C CYS A 94 2.37 -9.59 12.87
N ILE A 95 3.27 -10.28 12.16
CA ILE A 95 2.88 -11.12 11.01
C ILE A 95 2.80 -12.60 11.42
N HIS A 96 3.92 -13.22 11.79
CA HIS A 96 4.01 -14.65 12.10
C HIS A 96 3.03 -15.12 13.19
N PRO A 97 2.76 -14.35 14.28
CA PRO A 97 1.81 -14.77 15.30
C PRO A 97 0.36 -14.79 14.82
N ASN A 98 0.01 -13.94 13.85
CA ASN A 98 -1.38 -13.73 13.42
C ASN A 98 -1.72 -14.46 12.12
N PHE A 99 -0.71 -14.76 11.29
CA PHE A 99 -0.91 -15.24 9.93
C PHE A 99 -0.04 -16.43 9.56
N HIS A 100 -0.58 -17.27 8.67
CA HIS A 100 0.21 -18.09 7.75
C HIS A 100 0.66 -17.22 6.58
N ILE A 101 1.96 -17.21 6.28
CA ILE A 101 2.52 -16.55 5.10
C ILE A 101 2.66 -17.61 4.00
N ASP A 102 1.90 -17.46 2.93
CA ASP A 102 2.00 -18.36 1.78
C ASP A 102 3.12 -17.89 0.84
N TYR A 103 3.31 -16.58 0.73
CA TYR A 103 4.38 -15.98 -0.07
C TYR A 103 4.75 -14.57 0.41
N ALA A 104 5.98 -14.14 0.14
CA ALA A 104 6.43 -12.77 0.36
C ALA A 104 7.09 -12.24 -0.91
N HIS A 105 6.60 -11.10 -1.39
CA HIS A 105 7.11 -10.41 -2.57
C HIS A 105 7.80 -9.11 -2.16
N GLU A 106 9.08 -8.97 -2.48
CA GLU A 106 9.79 -7.70 -2.31
C GLU A 106 9.58 -6.83 -3.55
N MET A 107 9.02 -5.64 -3.35
CA MET A 107 8.78 -4.70 -4.44
C MET A 107 10.12 -4.20 -5.00
N PRO A 108 10.30 -4.24 -6.33
CA PRO A 108 11.52 -3.71 -6.95
C PRO A 108 11.70 -2.21 -6.63
N ALA A 109 12.87 -1.86 -6.10
CA ALA A 109 13.28 -0.49 -5.89
C ALA A 109 14.00 0.07 -7.13
N LEU A 110 13.83 1.36 -7.39
CA LEU A 110 14.60 2.06 -8.42
C LEU A 110 15.98 2.40 -7.87
N GLU A 111 17.03 1.70 -8.32
CA GLU A 111 18.42 1.94 -7.86
C GLU A 111 18.89 3.37 -8.17
N THR A 112 18.45 3.93 -9.30
CA THR A 112 18.81 5.26 -9.81
C THR A 112 17.88 6.37 -9.33
N TRP A 113 17.12 6.16 -8.24
CA TRP A 113 16.11 7.14 -7.79
C TRP A 113 16.69 8.54 -7.54
N GLU A 114 17.94 8.66 -7.07
CA GLU A 114 18.60 9.96 -6.86
C GLU A 114 18.76 10.75 -8.16
N GLU A 115 19.02 10.06 -9.27
CA GLU A 115 19.23 10.65 -10.59
C GLU A 115 17.90 10.87 -11.33
N ASP A 116 17.00 9.88 -11.27
CA ASP A 116 15.74 9.86 -12.00
C ASP A 116 14.63 10.67 -11.31
N LEU A 117 14.69 10.79 -9.98
CA LEU A 117 13.69 11.46 -9.15
C LEU A 117 14.32 12.58 -8.29
N PRO A 118 14.95 13.61 -8.90
CA PRO A 118 15.68 14.66 -8.19
C PRO A 118 14.81 15.58 -7.31
N ALA A 119 13.49 15.40 -7.35
CA ALA A 119 12.54 16.10 -6.48
C ALA A 119 12.27 15.35 -5.15
N LEU A 120 12.81 14.14 -4.99
CA LEU A 120 12.75 13.42 -3.72
C LEU A 120 13.98 13.75 -2.87
N ASP A 121 13.73 14.24 -1.66
CA ASP A 121 14.79 14.56 -0.70
C ASP A 121 15.19 13.36 0.18
N THR A 122 14.53 12.22 0.02
CA THR A 122 14.74 11.02 0.84
C THR A 122 14.47 9.76 0.02
N ARG A 123 15.26 8.71 0.29
CA ARG A 123 15.11 7.39 -0.34
C ARG A 123 13.69 6.85 -0.07
N PRO A 124 12.96 6.37 -1.10
CA PRO A 124 11.72 5.64 -0.89
C PRO A 124 11.90 4.43 0.04
N PRO A 125 10.91 4.09 0.88
CA PRO A 125 10.99 2.92 1.75
C PRO A 125 11.06 1.64 0.93
N ASP A 126 11.69 0.62 1.51
CA ASP A 126 11.59 -0.75 0.99
C ASP A 126 10.17 -1.27 1.24
N VAL A 127 9.56 -1.95 0.26
CA VAL A 127 8.17 -2.43 0.40
C VAL A 127 8.13 -3.94 0.22
N VAL A 128 7.48 -4.62 1.16
CA VAL A 128 7.25 -6.07 1.10
C VAL A 128 5.75 -6.33 1.13
N CYS A 129 5.29 -7.17 0.20
CA CYS A 129 3.91 -7.63 0.12
C CYS A 129 3.83 -9.09 0.56
N TYR A 130 3.16 -9.33 1.68
CA TYR A 130 2.95 -10.66 2.24
C TYR A 130 1.58 -11.18 1.80
N PHE A 131 1.55 -12.35 1.17
CA PHE A 131 0.34 -13.10 0.88
C PHE A 131 0.01 -13.94 2.11
N VAL A 132 -1.01 -13.52 2.86
CA VAL A 132 -1.28 -14.01 4.21
C VAL A 132 -2.70 -14.53 4.40
N ARG A 133 -2.83 -15.55 5.25
CA ARG A 133 -4.12 -16.05 5.74
C ARG A 133 -4.14 -16.00 7.27
N PRO A 134 -5.21 -15.49 7.92
CA PRO A 134 -5.35 -15.56 9.36
C PRO A 134 -5.14 -16.98 9.88
N ARG A 135 -4.44 -17.13 11.00
CA ARG A 135 -4.40 -18.40 11.71
C ARG A 135 -5.76 -18.66 12.33
N GLU A 136 -6.30 -19.86 12.15
CA GLU A 136 -7.69 -20.17 12.53
C GLU A 136 -7.92 -20.04 14.04
N ASP A 137 -6.99 -20.53 14.85
CA ASP A 137 -7.05 -20.47 16.31
C ASP A 137 -7.03 -19.01 16.82
N ILE A 138 -6.21 -18.17 16.21
CA ILE A 138 -6.11 -16.74 16.55
C ILE A 138 -7.34 -15.96 16.11
N LEU A 139 -7.88 -16.28 14.93
CA LEU A 139 -9.12 -15.69 14.45
C LEU A 139 -10.31 -16.09 15.34
N ASP A 140 -10.38 -17.36 15.75
CA ASP A 140 -11.45 -17.84 16.62
C ASP A 140 -11.38 -17.16 18.02
N GLU A 141 -10.18 -16.95 18.57
CA GLU A 141 -9.97 -16.14 19.79
C GLU A 141 -10.44 -14.69 19.58
N PHE A 142 -10.08 -14.08 18.44
CA PHE A 142 -10.52 -12.73 18.12
C PHE A 142 -12.05 -12.62 18.04
N ILE A 143 -12.72 -13.59 17.41
CA ILE A 143 -14.18 -13.65 17.31
C ILE A 143 -14.83 -13.76 18.69
N SER A 144 -14.27 -14.60 19.57
CA SER A 144 -14.77 -14.80 20.93
C SER A 144 -14.61 -13.54 21.80
N ASP A 145 -13.45 -12.90 21.73
CA ASP A 145 -13.01 -11.99 22.80
C ASP A 145 -13.03 -10.51 22.41
N LYS A 146 -12.98 -10.21 21.10
CA LYS A 146 -12.72 -8.85 20.59
C LYS A 146 -13.69 -8.38 19.52
N LEU A 147 -14.32 -9.31 18.78
CA LEU A 147 -15.26 -8.96 17.73
C LEU A 147 -16.48 -8.25 18.34
N GLN A 148 -16.84 -7.11 17.76
CA GLN A 148 -17.98 -6.31 18.21
C GLN A 148 -19.29 -6.89 17.67
N ASP A 149 -20.41 -6.68 18.38
CA ASP A 149 -21.76 -7.11 18.00
C ASP A 149 -22.25 -6.57 16.64
N VAL A 150 -21.48 -5.70 15.98
CA VAL A 150 -21.79 -5.13 14.66
C VAL A 150 -21.55 -6.14 13.53
N ILE A 151 -20.62 -7.08 13.73
CA ILE A 151 -20.31 -8.14 12.76
C ILE A 151 -20.90 -9.44 13.31
N ASP A 152 -21.65 -10.16 12.47
CA ASP A 152 -22.13 -11.50 12.85
C ASP A 152 -20.93 -12.42 13.06
N PRO A 153 -20.72 -13.00 14.25
CA PRO A 153 -19.60 -13.91 14.49
C PRO A 153 -19.64 -15.18 13.64
N ASN A 154 -20.80 -15.52 13.05
CA ASN A 154 -20.92 -16.62 12.09
C ASN A 154 -20.52 -16.24 10.66
N ASP A 155 -20.41 -14.94 10.36
CA ASP A 155 -19.85 -14.43 9.12
C ASP A 155 -18.32 -14.40 9.23
N ARG A 156 -17.72 -15.57 8.98
CA ARG A 156 -16.27 -15.76 9.13
C ARG A 156 -15.47 -14.90 8.14
N GLU A 157 -16.06 -14.53 7.01
CA GLU A 157 -15.40 -13.65 6.04
C GLU A 157 -15.31 -12.23 6.58
N ALA A 158 -16.43 -11.64 7.00
CA ALA A 158 -16.44 -10.31 7.61
C ALA A 158 -15.57 -10.24 8.89
N ALA A 159 -15.62 -11.28 9.72
CA ALA A 159 -14.76 -11.37 10.89
C ALA A 159 -13.27 -11.44 10.54
N SER A 160 -12.90 -12.13 9.45
CA SER A 160 -11.51 -12.19 8.98
C SER A 160 -11.02 -10.83 8.47
N GLU A 161 -11.87 -10.07 7.79
CA GLU A 161 -11.53 -8.71 7.34
C GLU A 161 -11.29 -7.76 8.51
N GLU A 162 -12.17 -7.79 9.52
CA GLU A 162 -12.01 -6.99 10.73
C GLU A 162 -10.75 -7.39 11.52
N PHE A 163 -10.46 -8.69 11.61
CA PHE A 163 -9.24 -9.20 12.21
C PHE A 163 -7.99 -8.64 11.50
N VAL A 164 -7.94 -8.71 10.16
CA VAL A 164 -6.84 -8.17 9.35
C VAL A 164 -6.70 -6.66 9.59
N PHE A 165 -7.81 -5.92 9.63
CA PHE A 165 -7.79 -4.49 9.94
C PHE A 165 -7.18 -4.21 11.32
N HIS A 166 -7.62 -4.94 12.37
CA HIS A 166 -7.10 -4.80 13.72
C HIS A 166 -5.60 -5.08 13.83
N VAL A 167 -5.13 -6.17 13.20
CA VAL A 167 -3.71 -6.55 13.24
C VAL A 167 -2.86 -5.55 12.47
N THR A 168 -3.28 -5.16 11.26
CA THR A 168 -2.55 -4.19 10.44
C THR A 168 -2.52 -2.79 11.07
N HIS A 169 -3.60 -2.37 11.72
CA HIS A 169 -3.62 -1.13 12.50
C HIS A 169 -2.64 -1.19 13.67
N SER A 170 -2.57 -2.33 14.36
CA SER A 170 -1.66 -2.52 15.50
C SER A 170 -0.19 -2.37 15.10
N LEU A 171 0.21 -2.80 13.89
CA LEU A 171 1.55 -2.56 13.36
C LEU A 171 1.83 -1.06 13.22
N ASN A 172 0.89 -0.29 12.65
CA ASN A 172 1.05 1.17 12.52
C ASN A 172 1.19 1.84 13.88
N VAL A 173 0.44 1.39 14.89
CA VAL A 173 0.59 1.91 16.25
C VAL A 173 2.01 1.65 16.76
N GLU A 174 2.50 0.42 16.68
CA GLU A 174 3.78 0.03 17.30
C GLU A 174 5.02 0.55 16.55
N PHE A 175 5.00 0.56 15.21
CA PHE A 175 6.17 0.85 14.37
C PHE A 175 6.14 2.22 13.69
N TYR A 176 5.01 2.94 13.70
CA TYR A 176 4.87 4.24 13.03
C TYR A 176 4.35 5.38 13.92
N ALA A 177 3.70 5.11 15.06
CA ALA A 177 3.09 6.17 15.88
C ALA A 177 3.67 6.25 17.29
N LYS A 178 3.88 5.10 17.93
CA LYS A 178 4.32 5.01 19.32
C LYS A 178 5.67 5.68 19.50
N ASP A 179 5.76 6.53 20.54
CA ASP A 179 6.95 7.32 20.89
C ASP A 179 7.52 8.18 19.75
N GLY A 180 6.70 8.51 18.75
CA GLY A 180 7.13 9.28 17.57
C GLY A 180 8.06 8.53 16.62
N ARG A 181 8.09 7.19 16.69
CA ARG A 181 8.83 6.33 15.75
C ARG A 181 8.29 6.48 14.33
N THR A 182 9.12 6.21 13.33
CA THR A 182 8.73 6.17 11.91
C THR A 182 9.53 5.07 11.21
N ASP A 183 9.37 3.83 11.66
CA ASP A 183 10.26 2.73 11.23
C ASP A 183 9.62 1.85 10.15
N ALA A 184 8.32 1.55 10.29
CA ALA A 184 7.56 0.80 9.30
C ALA A 184 6.07 1.11 9.40
N PHE A 185 5.34 1.05 8.29
CA PHE A 185 3.90 1.26 8.26
C PHE A 185 3.21 0.42 7.17
N VAL A 186 1.93 0.18 7.36
CA VAL A 186 1.07 -0.52 6.41
C VAL A 186 0.70 0.42 5.26
N LEU A 187 1.10 0.05 4.05
CA LEU A 187 0.68 0.74 2.82
C LEU A 187 -0.72 0.30 2.38
N SER A 188 -0.98 -1.00 2.45
CA SER A 188 -2.21 -1.61 1.96
C SER A 188 -2.49 -2.93 2.67
N HIS A 189 -3.77 -3.24 2.85
CA HIS A 189 -4.24 -4.59 3.09
C HIS A 189 -5.53 -4.81 2.26
N GLY A 190 -5.72 -6.01 1.72
CA GLY A 190 -6.92 -6.34 0.95
C GLY A 190 -6.74 -7.65 0.20
N ARG A 191 -7.78 -8.12 -0.50
CA ARG A 191 -7.69 -9.25 -1.44
C ARG A 191 -7.73 -8.73 -2.85
N ASP A 192 -6.82 -9.20 -3.70
CA ASP A 192 -6.68 -8.76 -5.08
C ASP A 192 -6.71 -7.22 -5.24
N LEU A 193 -6.07 -6.54 -4.28
CA LEU A 193 -6.06 -5.09 -4.14
C LEU A 193 -4.73 -4.63 -3.56
N LEU A 194 -4.13 -3.63 -4.20
CA LEU A 194 -2.90 -2.99 -3.73
C LEU A 194 -3.01 -1.47 -3.86
N ILE A 195 -2.80 -0.78 -2.75
CA ILE A 195 -2.66 0.67 -2.70
C ILE A 195 -1.18 0.99 -2.45
N LEU A 196 -0.56 1.69 -3.39
CA LEU A 196 0.77 2.28 -3.21
C LEU A 196 0.60 3.78 -3.15
N LYS A 197 0.92 4.38 -2.01
CA LYS A 197 0.81 5.83 -1.82
C LYS A 197 2.04 6.35 -1.11
N ILE A 198 2.60 7.43 -1.64
CA ILE A 198 3.69 8.19 -1.03
C ILE A 198 3.19 9.60 -0.76
N VAL A 199 3.41 10.08 0.46
CA VAL A 199 3.23 11.49 0.85
C VAL A 199 4.51 11.93 1.56
N GLY A 200 5.12 13.01 1.08
CA GLY A 200 6.23 13.74 1.70
C GLY A 200 5.78 15.06 2.33
#